data_AF-A0A921B710-F1
#
_entry.id   AF-A0A921B710-F1
#
_cell.length_a   1.000
_cell.length_b   1.000
_cell.length_c   1.000
_cell.angle_alpha   90.00
_cell.angle_beta   90.00
_cell.angle_gamma   90.00
#
_symmetry.space_group_name_H-M   'P 1'
#
loop_
_entity.id
_entity.type
_entity.pdbx_description
1 polymer ?
#
loop_
_entity_poly.entity_id
_entity_poly.type
_entity_poly.pdbx_seq_one_letter_code
_entity_poly.pdbx_strand_id
1 'polypeptide(L)'
;MEVLKVPYKSISEVKRSPMSAFKEAAASDNAVYILNRNEVAGVMLTQEQYEGLNAEIDKLYERIDEMIIKSRLEDKNTKTYSVKEVTGVSLDDIKYDEDDGWE
;
A
#
# COMPACT_ATOMS: atom_id res chain seq x y z
N MET A 1 26.26 -9.37 17.71
CA MET A 1 24.92 -8.75 17.67
C MET A 1 25.09 -7.37 17.11
N GLU A 2 24.63 -7.12 15.89
CA GLU A 2 24.32 -5.74 15.52
C GLU A 2 23.30 -5.24 16.54
N VAL A 3 23.67 -4.20 17.26
CA VAL A 3 22.75 -3.56 18.20
C VAL A 3 21.67 -2.94 17.31
N LEU A 4 20.50 -3.59 17.27
CA LEU A 4 19.30 -3.05 16.67
C LEU A 4 19.15 -1.61 17.18
N LYS A 5 19.31 -0.61 16.31
CA LYS A 5 19.09 0.82 16.64
C LYS A 5 17.60 1.15 16.73
N VAL A 6 16.80 0.17 17.13
CA VAL A 6 15.35 0.21 17.18
C VAL A 6 14.91 -0.34 18.54
N PRO A 7 13.80 0.17 19.09
CA PRO A 7 13.28 -0.30 20.36
C PRO A 7 13.04 -1.80 20.34
N TYR A 8 13.35 -2.49 21.43
CA TYR A 8 13.10 -3.92 21.56
C TYR A 8 12.64 -4.30 22.96
N LYS A 9 11.84 -5.37 23.04
CA LYS A 9 11.39 -5.98 24.30
C LYS A 9 11.49 -7.49 24.22
N SER A 10 11.74 -8.14 25.34
CA SER A 10 11.64 -9.60 25.40
C SER A 10 10.17 -10.05 25.36
N ILE A 11 9.93 -11.26 24.86
CA ILE A 11 8.60 -11.88 24.85
C ILE A 11 8.00 -12.00 26.27
N SER A 12 8.85 -12.14 27.29
CA SER A 12 8.43 -12.19 28.69
C SER A 12 7.91 -10.84 29.19
N GLU A 13 8.54 -9.72 28.79
CA GLU A 13 8.06 -8.37 29.12
C GLU A 13 6.73 -8.07 28.45
N VAL A 14 6.60 -8.45 27.17
CA VAL A 14 5.33 -8.29 26.44
C VAL A 14 4.22 -9.10 27.10
N LYS A 15 4.47 -10.37 27.48
CA LYS A 15 3.48 -11.19 28.20
C LYS A 15 3.02 -10.55 29.51
N ARG A 16 3.93 -9.87 30.22
CA ARG A 16 3.62 -9.20 31.48
C ARG A 16 2.85 -7.90 31.28
N SER A 17 3.17 -7.13 30.24
CA SER A 17 2.53 -5.85 29.95
C SER A 17 2.57 -5.55 28.45
N PRO A 18 1.61 -6.04 27.66
CA PRO A 18 1.59 -5.81 26.22
C PRO A 18 1.52 -4.31 25.88
N MET A 19 0.79 -3.56 26.70
CA MET A 19 0.61 -2.11 26.53
C MET A 19 1.91 -1.33 26.64
N SER A 20 2.93 -1.86 27.35
CA SER A 20 4.24 -1.21 27.44
C SER A 20 4.96 -1.16 26.09
N ALA A 21 4.79 -2.19 25.24
CA ALA A 21 5.37 -2.21 23.90
C ALA A 21 4.69 -1.17 23.00
N PHE A 22 3.35 -1.08 23.01
CA PHE A 22 2.63 -0.10 22.21
C PHE A 22 2.92 1.36 22.62
N LYS A 23 3.07 1.63 23.93
CA LYS A 23 3.46 2.97 24.41
C LYS A 23 4.86 3.37 23.96
N GLU A 24 5.80 2.42 23.98
CA GLU A 24 7.15 2.67 23.49
C GLU A 24 7.18 2.85 21.97
N ALA A 25 6.38 2.07 21.24
CA ALA A 25 6.22 2.22 19.80
C ALA A 25 5.72 3.63 19.43
N ALA A 26 4.69 4.12 20.14
CA ALA A 26 4.17 5.47 19.97
C ALA A 26 5.20 6.55 20.33
N ALA A 27 5.90 6.40 21.46
CA ALA A 27 6.84 7.40 21.96
C ALA A 27 8.11 7.52 21.11
N SER A 28 8.54 6.42 20.49
CA SER A 28 9.73 6.37 19.62
C SER A 28 9.40 6.64 18.15
N ASP A 29 8.12 6.76 17.82
CA ASP A 29 7.61 6.75 16.45
C ASP A 29 8.24 5.62 15.60
N ASN A 30 8.36 4.43 16.20
CA ASN A 30 9.02 3.28 15.59
C ASN A 30 8.37 1.97 16.05
N ALA A 31 8.61 0.89 15.31
CA ALA A 31 8.21 -0.44 15.73
C ALA A 31 9.02 -0.91 16.94
N VAL A 32 8.41 -1.72 17.81
CA VAL A 32 9.12 -2.42 18.87
C VAL A 32 9.35 -3.86 18.46
N TYR A 33 10.61 -4.28 18.40
CA TYR A 33 11.00 -5.65 18.08
C TYR A 33 10.84 -6.57 19.30
N ILE A 34 10.19 -7.71 19.11
CA ILE A 34 9.96 -8.67 20.18
C ILE A 34 10.99 -9.78 20.08
N LEU A 35 11.81 -9.92 21.12
CA LEU A 35 12.89 -10.91 21.18
C LEU A 35 12.47 -12.15 21.97
N ASN A 36 12.77 -13.33 21.45
CA ASN A 36 12.68 -14.61 22.16
C ASN A 36 14.05 -15.28 22.11
N ARG A 37 14.66 -15.55 23.27
CA ARG A 37 16.03 -16.10 23.36
C ARG A 37 17.05 -15.34 22.49
N ASN A 38 16.95 -14.01 22.50
CA ASN A 38 17.76 -13.08 21.71
C ASN A 38 17.57 -13.13 20.18
N GLU A 39 16.57 -13.87 19.69
CA GLU A 39 16.15 -13.87 18.29
C GLU A 39 14.88 -13.04 18.11
N VAL A 40 14.75 -12.35 16.98
CA VAL A 40 13.53 -11.59 16.66
C VAL A 40 12.40 -12.57 16.38
N ALA A 41 11.36 -12.54 17.22
CA ALA A 41 10.14 -13.33 17.06
C ALA A 41 9.04 -12.56 16.31
N GLY A 42 9.07 -11.23 16.33
CA GLY A 42 8.09 -10.39 15.65
C GLY A 42 8.27 -8.91 15.96
N VAL A 43 7.31 -8.11 15.52
CA VAL A 43 7.26 -6.65 15.74
C VAL A 43 5.88 -6.25 16.27
N MET A 44 5.85 -5.22 17.10
CA MET A 44 4.61 -4.60 17.57
C MET A 44 4.59 -3.13 17.13
N LEU A 45 3.45 -2.74 16.55
CA LEU A 45 3.14 -1.39 16.07
C LEU A 45 1.86 -0.92 16.74
N THR A 46 1.69 0.39 16.91
CA THR A 46 0.35 0.90 17.23
C THR A 46 -0.58 0.72 16.03
N GLN A 47 -1.89 0.81 16.28
CA GLN A 47 -2.89 0.81 15.20
C GLN A 47 -2.62 1.93 14.19
N GLU A 48 -2.39 3.15 14.68
CA GLU A 48 -2.10 4.33 13.85
C GLU A 48 -0.86 4.13 12.97
N GLN A 49 0.21 3.55 13.52
CA GLN A 49 1.42 3.24 12.75
C GLN A 49 1.15 2.18 11.68
N TYR A 50 0.40 1.12 12.00
CA TYR A 50 0.05 0.09 11.03
C TYR A 50 -0.83 0.62 9.90
N GLU A 51 -1.87 1.39 10.23
CA GLU A 51 -2.76 2.02 9.25
C GLU A 51 -2.01 3.06 8.41
N GLY A 52 -1.11 3.82 9.03
CA GLY A 52 -0.25 4.78 8.33
C GLY A 52 0.65 4.13 7.28
N LEU A 53 1.26 2.97 7.60
CA LEU A 53 2.05 2.20 6.64
C LEU A 53 1.22 1.74 5.44
N ASN A 54 0.00 1.25 5.68
CA ASN A 54 -0.89 0.83 4.58
C ASN A 54 -1.31 2.01 3.71
N ALA A 55 -1.68 3.13 4.33
CA ALA A 55 -2.04 4.34 3.60
C ALA A 55 -0.87 4.91 2.78
N GLU A 56 0.37 4.78 3.26
CA GLU A 56 1.56 5.17 2.50
C GLU A 56 1.81 4.23 1.32
N ILE A 57 1.66 2.92 1.51
CA ILE A 57 1.75 1.91 0.45
C ILE A 57 0.75 2.22 -0.67
N ASP A 58 -0.51 2.50 -0.33
CA ASP A 58 -1.55 2.83 -1.31
C ASP A 58 -1.19 4.08 -2.13
N LYS A 59 -0.75 5.15 -1.46
CA LYS A 59 -0.28 6.38 -2.13
C LYS A 59 0.92 6.15 -3.04
N LEU A 60 1.83 5.26 -2.66
CA LEU A 60 2.99 4.91 -3.49
C LEU A 60 2.55 4.17 -4.75
N TYR A 61 1.58 3.25 -4.65
CA TYR A 61 1.02 2.58 -5.81
C TYR A 61 0.27 3.54 -6.73
N GLU A 62 -0.57 4.43 -6.20
CA GLU A 62 -1.24 5.47 -7.01
C GLU A 62 -0.22 6.33 -7.78
N ARG A 63 0.86 6.72 -7.12
CA ARG A 63 1.93 7.50 -7.77
C ARG A 63 2.65 6.72 -8.87
N ILE A 64 2.86 5.41 -8.69
CA ILE A 64 3.43 4.54 -9.73
C ILE A 64 2.48 4.48 -10.93
N ASP A 65 1.19 4.31 -10.70
CA ASP A 65 0.19 4.27 -11.77
C ASP A 65 0.14 5.58 -12.57
N GLU A 66 0.16 6.72 -11.89
CA GLU A 66 0.28 8.03 -12.55
C GLU A 66 1.55 8.15 -13.40
N MET A 67 2.69 7.66 -12.90
CA MET A 67 3.95 7.66 -13.64
C MET A 67 3.88 6.78 -14.88
N ILE A 68 3.25 5.59 -14.78
CA ILE A 68 3.04 4.70 -15.91
C ILE A 68 2.15 5.35 -16.96
N ILE A 69 1.06 6.01 -16.55
CA ILE A 69 0.17 6.74 -17.47
C ILE A 69 0.94 7.84 -18.18
N LYS A 70 1.70 8.67 -17.45
CA LYS A 70 2.53 9.73 -18.05
C LYS A 70 3.53 9.17 -19.05
N SER A 71 4.23 8.09 -18.70
CA SER A 71 5.18 7.42 -19.58
C SER A 71 4.52 6.90 -20.87
N ARG A 72 3.32 6.33 -20.79
CA ARG A 72 2.56 5.87 -21.98
C ARG A 72 2.11 7.02 -22.87
N LEU A 73 1.69 8.14 -22.28
CA LEU A 73 1.29 9.33 -23.05
C LEU A 73 2.49 10.01 -23.73
N GLU A 74 3.67 9.94 -23.12
CA GLU A 74 4.91 10.48 -23.68
C GLU A 74 5.51 9.58 -24.77
N ASP A 75 5.18 8.28 -24.78
CA ASP A 75 5.62 7.35 -25.82
C ASP A 75 4.92 7.62 -27.16
N LYS A 76 5.55 8.45 -27.99
CA LYS A 76 5.10 8.79 -29.35
C LYS A 76 5.27 7.64 -30.35
N ASN A 77 5.87 6.52 -29.96
CA ASN A 77 6.12 5.37 -30.82
C ASN A 77 5.09 4.25 -30.62
N THR A 78 4.06 4.49 -29.79
CA THR A 78 2.99 3.53 -29.54
C THR A 78 1.98 3.55 -30.68
N LYS A 79 1.71 2.39 -31.28
CA LYS A 79 0.65 2.25 -32.27
C LYS A 79 -0.72 2.33 -31.57
N THR A 80 -1.48 3.36 -31.88
CA THR A 80 -2.87 3.50 -31.43
C THR A 80 -3.82 2.91 -32.47
N TYR A 81 -5.02 2.54 -32.03
CA TYR A 81 -6.12 2.09 -32.88
C TYR A 81 -7.36 2.89 -32.53
N SER A 82 -8.10 3.33 -33.54
CA SER A 82 -9.42 3.93 -33.38
C SER A 82 -10.44 2.90 -32.93
N VAL A 83 -11.55 3.35 -32.33
CA VAL A 83 -12.64 2.46 -31.90
C VAL A 83 -13.12 1.59 -33.07
N LYS A 84 -13.32 2.19 -34.25
CA LYS A 84 -13.73 1.47 -35.46
C LYS A 84 -12.74 0.38 -35.89
N GLU A 85 -11.44 0.57 -35.69
CA GLU A 85 -10.44 -0.46 -36.00
C GLU A 85 -10.48 -1.64 -35.03
N VAL A 86 -10.87 -1.42 -33.78
CA VAL A 86 -10.95 -2.47 -32.74
C VAL A 86 -12.29 -3.19 -32.76
N THR A 87 -13.39 -2.44 -32.86
CA THR A 87 -14.75 -2.96 -32.70
C THR A 87 -15.46 -3.16 -34.03
N GLY A 88 -14.96 -2.57 -35.12
CA GLY A 88 -15.61 -2.56 -36.43
C GLY A 88 -16.76 -1.56 -36.56
N VAL A 89 -17.14 -0.87 -35.46
CA VAL A 89 -18.30 0.03 -35.39
C VAL A 89 -17.86 1.46 -35.08
N SER A 90 -18.48 2.46 -35.71
CA SER A 90 -18.32 3.85 -35.27
C SER A 90 -19.16 4.09 -34.03
N LEU A 91 -18.65 4.87 -33.07
CA LEU A 91 -19.44 5.28 -31.91
C LEU A 91 -20.64 6.15 -32.31
N ASP A 92 -20.52 6.91 -33.40
CA ASP A 92 -21.61 7.73 -33.95
C ASP A 92 -22.81 6.90 -34.43
N ASP A 93 -22.59 5.60 -34.70
CA ASP A 93 -23.63 4.68 -35.18
C ASP A 93 -24.34 3.96 -34.03
N ILE A 94 -23.85 4.09 -32.79
CA ILE A 94 -24.44 3.46 -31.62
C ILE A 94 -25.57 4.34 -31.09
N LYS A 95 -26.77 3.76 -31.05
CA LYS A 95 -27.89 4.36 -30.31
C LYS A 95 -27.79 3.91 -28.86
N TYR A 96 -27.62 4.87 -27.96
CA TYR A 96 -27.78 4.62 -26.53
C TYR A 96 -29.25 4.26 -26.27
N ASP A 97 -29.46 3.15 -25.57
CA ASP A 97 -30.77 2.75 -25.07
C ASP A 97 -30.88 3.28 -23.64
N GLU A 98 -31.91 4.11 -23.39
CA GLU A 98 -32.15 4.67 -22.05
C GLU A 98 -32.69 3.61 -21.07
N ASP A 99 -33.07 2.42 -21.55
CA ASP A 99 -33.52 1.27 -20.75
C ASP A 99 -32.58 0.07 -20.89
N ASP A 100 -31.27 0.32 -21.05
CA ASP A 100 -30.24 -0.71 -21.16
C ASP A 100 -29.99 -1.49 -19.86
N GLY A 101 -30.64 -1.09 -18.76
CA GLY A 101 -30.50 -1.67 -17.43
C GLY A 101 -29.18 -1.32 -16.74
N TRP A 102 -28.44 -0.31 -17.23
CA TRP A 102 -27.24 0.24 -16.62
C TRP A 102 -27.49 1.58 -15.90
N GLU A 103 -28.76 1.92 -15.63
CA GLU A 103 -29.19 2.91 -14.63
C GLU A 103 -29.80 2.26 -13.38
#